data_AF-A0A927YS85-F1
#
_entry.id   AF-A0A927YS85-F1
#
_cell.length_a   1.000
_cell.length_b   1.000
_cell.length_c   1.000
_cell.angle_alpha   90.00
_cell.angle_beta   90.00
_cell.angle_gamma   90.00
#
_symmetry.space_group_name_H-M   'P 1'
#
loop_
_entity.id
_entity.type
_entity.pdbx_description
1 polymer ?
#
loop_
_entity_poly.entity_id
_entity_poly.type
_entity_poly.pdbx_seq_one_letter_code
_entity_poly.pdbx_strand_id
1 'polypeptide(L)' 'MNLTEANLGEEYIIKDIVTDDEDLNAFLFSLGCYAGEVITVVSRKKRNCVVSIKDARYNIDNELAQAISI' A
#
# COMPACT_ATOMS: atom_id res chain seq x y z
N MET A 1 7.14 -7.14 -7.57
CA MET A 1 7.56 -6.46 -6.34
C MET A 1 6.29 -5.94 -5.67
N ASN A 2 6.16 -6.08 -4.36
CA ASN A 2 5.02 -5.53 -3.63
C ASN A 2 5.49 -4.51 -2.59
N LEU A 3 4.54 -3.84 -1.94
CA LEU A 3 4.85 -2.78 -0.98
C LEU A 3 5.64 -3.29 0.25
N THR A 4 5.62 -4.60 0.54
CA THR A 4 6.46 -5.16 1.60
C THR A 4 7.95 -5.16 1.29
N GLU A 5 8.32 -4.98 0.02
CA GLU A 5 9.71 -4.91 -0.44
C GLU A 5 10.17 -3.47 -0.70
N ALA A 6 9.26 -2.50 -0.62
CA ALA A 6 9.54 -1.08 -0.86
C ALA A 6 10.56 -0.50 0.14
N ASN A 7 11.46 0.34 -0.36
CA ASN A 7 12.39 1.11 0.46
C ASN A 7 11.65 2.23 1.20
N LEU A 8 12.17 2.59 2.39
CA LEU A 8 11.60 3.67 3.19
C LEU A 8 11.91 5.03 2.56
N GLY A 9 10.88 5.89 2.49
CA GLY A 9 11.00 7.25 1.97
C GLY A 9 11.09 7.35 0.44
N GLU A 10 11.06 6.23 -0.28
CA GLU A 10 10.98 6.22 -1.74
C GLU A 10 9.53 6.20 -2.21
N GLU A 11 9.27 6.96 -3.28
CA GLU A 11 7.98 7.00 -3.96
C GLU A 11 7.88 5.87 -4.98
N TYR A 12 6.76 5.16 -4.95
CA TYR A 12 6.42 4.12 -5.90
C TYR A 12 5.07 4.41 -6.54
N ILE A 13 4.86 3.90 -7.76
CA ILE A 13 3.56 3.96 -8.43
C ILE A 13 2.87 2.62 -8.21
N ILE A 14 1.65 2.64 -7.69
CA ILE A 14 0.84 1.43 -7.57
C ILE A 14 0.53 0.93 -8.98
N LYS A 15 0.91 -0.31 -9.27
CA LYS A 15 0.65 -0.97 -10.55
C LYS A 15 -0.69 -1.66 -10.56
N ASP A 16 -1.01 -2.37 -9.47
CA ASP A 16 -2.23 -3.15 -9.34
C ASP A 16 -2.48 -3.55 -7.87
N ILE A 17 -3.70 -3.98 -7.57
CA ILE A 17 -4.06 -4.58 -6.28
C ILE A 17 -4.34 -6.08 -6.51
N VAL A 18 -3.44 -6.92 -6.01
CA VAL A 18 -3.48 -8.39 -6.16
C VAL A 18 -4.22 -9.00 -4.98
N THR A 19 -5.54 -9.10 -5.09
CA THR A 19 -6.41 -9.74 -4.10
C THR A 19 -7.64 -10.33 -4.78
N ASP A 20 -8.16 -11.43 -4.23
CA ASP A 20 -9.44 -12.04 -4.58
C ASP A 20 -10.57 -11.63 -3.61
N ASP A 21 -10.25 -10.85 -2.57
CA ASP A 21 -11.18 -10.33 -1.59
C ASP A 21 -11.73 -8.96 -2.05
N GLU A 22 -13.01 -8.94 -2.43
CA GLU A 22 -13.70 -7.72 -2.87
C GLU A 22 -13.80 -6.66 -1.77
N ASP A 23 -13.95 -7.05 -0.50
CA ASP A 23 -14.03 -6.13 0.64
C ASP A 23 -12.68 -5.46 0.87
N LEU A 24 -11.58 -6.24 0.78
CA LEU A 24 -10.21 -5.73 0.87
C LEU A 24 -9.92 -4.75 -0.28
N ASN A 25 -10.29 -5.11 -1.50
CA ASN A 25 -10.10 -4.25 -2.66
C ASN A 25 -10.89 -2.93 -2.53
N ALA A 26 -12.15 -3.00 -2.11
CA ALA A 26 -12.98 -1.81 -1.88
C ALA A 26 -12.41 -0.94 -0.75
N PHE A 27 -11.89 -1.57 0.32
CA PHE A 27 -11.22 -0.86 1.41
C PHE A 27 -9.98 -0.11 0.90
N LEU A 28 -9.06 -0.78 0.21
CA LEU A 28 -7.87 -0.16 -0.38
C LEU A 28 -8.23 0.98 -1.36
N PHE A 29 -9.25 0.78 -2.18
CA PHE A 29 -9.76 1.81 -3.07
C PHE A 29 -10.25 3.05 -2.30
N SER A 30 -10.95 2.86 -1.18
CA SER A 30 -11.42 3.97 -0.32
C SER A 30 -10.28 4.79 0.30
N LEU A 31 -9.12 4.17 0.52
CA LEU A 31 -7.90 4.87 0.98
C LEU A 31 -7.20 5.62 -0.15
N GLY A 32 -7.62 5.44 -1.40
CA GLY A 32 -6.94 5.94 -2.60
C GLY A 32 -5.80 5.05 -3.08
N CYS A 33 -5.76 3.78 -2.66
CA CYS A 33 -4.77 2.81 -3.08
C CYS A 33 -5.26 2.08 -4.33
N TYR A 34 -4.97 2.62 -5.51
CA TYR A 34 -5.32 2.02 -6.81
C TYR A 34 -4.26 2.34 -7.87
N ALA A 35 -4.33 1.63 -8.99
CA ALA A 35 -3.34 1.73 -10.06
C ALA A 35 -3.15 3.18 -10.56
N GLY A 36 -1.89 3.61 -10.67
CA GLY A 36 -1.48 4.95 -11.11
C GLY A 36 -1.28 5.97 -9.99
N GLU A 37 -1.64 5.65 -8.75
CA GLU A 37 -1.42 6.53 -7.61
C GLU A 37 -0.02 6.34 -7.00
N VAL A 38 0.50 7.42 -6.40
CA VAL A 38 1.79 7.41 -5.71
C VAL A 38 1.62 6.92 -4.27
N ILE A 39 2.50 6.02 -3.86
CA ILE A 39 2.59 5.50 -2.50
C ILE A 39 4.02 5.57 -1.99
N THR A 40 4.18 5.95 -0.73
CA THR A 40 5.47 6.01 -0.03
C THR A 40 5.41 5.23 1.26
N VAL A 41 6.39 4.35 1.51
CA VAL A 41 6.50 3.72 2.83
C VAL A 41 7.27 4.65 3.77
N VAL A 42 6.59 5.18 4.77
CA VAL A 42 7.16 6.13 5.75
C VAL A 42 7.89 5.41 6.87
N SER A 43 7.33 4.29 7.35
CA SER A 43 7.99 3.46 8.37
C SER A 43 7.53 2.01 8.27
N ARG A 44 8.39 1.08 8.67
CA ARG A 44 8.11 -0.35 8.66
C ARG A 44 8.33 -0.91 10.07
N LYS A 45 7.35 -1.64 10.59
CA LYS A 45 7.43 -2.39 11.85
C LYS A 45 7.23 -3.88 11.54
N LYS A 46 7.37 -4.73 12.57
CA LYS A 46 7.38 -6.19 12.41
C LYS A 46 6.09 -6.77 11.78
N ARG A 47 4.94 -6.13 11.95
CA ARG A 47 3.62 -6.61 11.48
C ARG A 47 2.84 -5.61 10.63
N ASN A 48 3.27 -4.36 10.58
CA ASN A 48 2.59 -3.29 9.88
C ASN A 48 3.57 -2.27 9.34
N CYS A 49 3.11 -1.46 8.40
CA CYS A 49 3.84 -0.33 7.87
C CYS A 49 2.96 0.92 7.86
N VAL A 50 3.59 2.08 7.94
CA VAL A 50 2.94 3.37 7.74
C VAL A 50 3.21 3.79 6.32
N VAL A 51 2.15 4.01 5.57
CA VAL A 51 2.19 4.40 4.16
C VAL A 51 1.59 5.79 3.99
N SER A 52 2.10 6.55 3.02
CA SER A 52 1.55 7.83 2.60
C SER A 52 0.92 7.65 1.23
N ILE A 53 -0.36 7.97 1.10
CA ILE A 53 -1.15 7.90 -0.13
C ILE A 53 -1.97 9.18 -0.19
N LYS A 54 -1.86 9.96 -1.27
CA LYS A 54 -2.58 11.24 -1.44
C LYS A 54 -2.49 12.18 -0.22
N ASP A 55 -1.28 12.34 0.32
CA ASP A 55 -1.00 13.13 1.54
C ASP A 55 -1.66 12.63 2.85
N ALA A 56 -2.41 11.53 2.81
CA ALA A 56 -2.93 10.84 3.98
C ALA A 56 -1.97 9.74 4.43
N ARG A 57 -1.86 9.55 5.76
CA ARG A 57 -1.03 8.51 6.35
C ARG A 57 -1.89 7.39 6.93
N TYR A 58 -1.66 6.18 6.46
CA TYR A 58 -2.37 4.99 6.91
C TYR A 58 -1.40 4.02 7.57
N ASN A 59 -1.86 3.36 8.63
CA ASN A 59 -1.19 2.18 9.16
C ASN A 59 -1.88 0.97 8.55
N ILE A 60 -1.13 0.19 7.76
CA ILE A 60 -1.64 -1.04 7.14
C ILE A 60 -0.79 -2.20 7.62
N ASP A 61 -1.43 -3.35 7.82
CA ASP A 61 -0.71 -4.58 8.12
C ASP A 61 0.05 -5.11 6.89
N ASN A 62 0.84 -6.15 7.12
CA ASN A 62 1.62 -6.77 6.05
C ASN A 62 0.75 -7.49 5.01
N GLU A 63 -0.49 -7.87 5.34
CA GLU A 63 -1.38 -8.57 4.42
C GLU A 63 -1.88 -7.61 3.34
N LEU A 64 -2.38 -6.45 3.77
CA LEU A 64 -2.71 -5.34 2.88
C LEU A 64 -1.51 -4.89 2.05
N ALA A 65 -0.33 -4.78 2.68
CA ALA A 65 0.89 -4.38 1.98
C ALA A 65 1.38 -5.42 0.95
N GLN A 66 1.07 -6.71 1.13
CA GLN A 66 1.41 -7.75 0.15
C GLN A 66 0.51 -7.72 -1.08
N ALA A 67 -0.74 -7.30 -0.92
CA ALA A 67 -1.69 -7.15 -2.02
C ALA A 67 -1.33 -5.97 -2.94
N ILE A 68 -0.61 -4.96 -2.45
CA ILE A 68 -0.28 -3.76 -3.23
C ILE A 68 0.95 -4.01 -4.09
N SER A 69 0.75 -4.08 -5.41
CA SER A 69 1.80 -4.22 -6.41
C SER A 69 2.39 -2.85 -6.77
N ILE A 70 3.73 -2.74 -6.74
CA ILE A 70 4.50 -1.52 -7.03
C ILE A 70 5.56 -1.74 -8.11
#